data_AF-A0A5B0LIX6-F1
#
_entry.id   AF-A0A5B0LIX6-F1
#
_cell.length_a   1.000
_cell.length_b   1.000
_cell.length_c   1.000
_cell.angle_alpha   90.00
_cell.angle_beta   90.00
_cell.angle_gamma   90.00
#
_symmetry.space_group_name_H-M   'P 1'
#
loop_
_entity.id
_entity.type
_entity.pdbx_description
1 polymer ?
#
loop_
_entity_poly.entity_id
_entity_poly.type
_entity_poly.pdbx_seq_one_letter_code
_entity_poly.pdbx_strand_id
1 'polypeptide(L)'
;MNAAAEFQCIWKESMNGQKPRAVITDEIGKILMKLQTQLEESDLFENLPGRKAVLKQAIPKTLINKVGLETLMSRLPESYQRSLFASFVAFKYIFQYGLSASAVDFFRRGL
;
A
#
# COMPACT_ATOMS: atom_id res chain seq x y z
N MET A 1 5.03 4.48 -4.82
CA MET A 1 5.01 5.67 -3.93
C MET A 1 4.54 6.87 -4.73
N ASN A 2 3.48 7.56 -4.31
CA ASN A 2 2.98 8.78 -4.94
C ASN A 2 3.30 9.99 -4.04
N ALA A 3 4.36 10.72 -4.39
CA ALA A 3 4.85 11.85 -3.61
C ALA A 3 3.82 12.99 -3.45
N ALA A 4 2.91 13.15 -4.41
CA ALA A 4 1.85 14.15 -4.32
C ALA A 4 0.84 13.79 -3.22
N ALA A 5 0.51 12.51 -3.05
CA ALA A 5 -0.41 12.07 -1.99
C ALA A 5 0.23 12.21 -0.60
N GLU A 6 1.52 11.87 -0.50
CA GLU A 6 2.32 12.06 0.71
C GLU A 6 2.41 13.53 1.12
N PHE A 7 2.72 14.41 0.17
CA PHE A 7 2.74 15.86 0.40
C PHE A 7 1.38 16.38 0.91
N GLN A 8 0.27 15.98 0.27
CA GLN A 8 -1.07 16.41 0.68
C GLN A 8 -1.44 15.92 2.08
N CYS A 9 -1.06 14.69 2.44
CA CYS A 9 -1.25 14.14 3.77
C CYS A 9 -0.47 14.95 4.82
N ILE A 10 0.82 15.17 4.59
CA ILE A 10 1.67 15.97 5.49
C ILE A 10 1.15 17.40 5.61
N TRP A 11 0.71 17.99 4.50
CA TRP A 11 0.17 19.35 4.47
C TRP A 11 -1.09 19.48 5.32
N LYS A 12 -2.04 18.55 5.16
CA LYS A 12 -3.28 18.52 5.94
C LYS A 12 -3.02 18.35 7.44
N GLU A 13 -2.14 17.43 7.81
CA GLU A 13 -1.79 17.18 9.21
C GLU A 13 -1.00 18.34 9.83
N SER A 14 -0.13 18.99 9.03
CA SER A 14 0.59 20.20 9.45
C SER A 14 -0.32 21.42 9.62
N MET A 15 -1.48 21.46 8.97
CA MET A 15 -2.48 22.54 9.13
C MET A 15 -3.35 22.33 10.37
N ASN A 16 -3.58 21.07 10.77
CA ASN A 16 -4.46 20.72 11.89
C ASN A 16 -3.73 20.58 13.24
N GLY A 17 -2.40 20.49 13.25
CA GLY A 17 -1.61 20.25 14.47
C GLY A 17 -0.36 21.12 14.61
N GLN A 18 0.19 21.17 15.82
CA GLN A 18 1.46 21.87 16.13
C GLN A 18 2.72 21.04 15.84
N LYS A 19 2.58 19.83 15.28
CA LYS A 19 3.71 18.93 15.04
C LYS A 19 4.56 19.41 13.86
N PRO A 20 5.91 19.42 13.98
CA PRO A 20 6.78 19.68 12.84
C PRO A 20 6.60 18.66 11.71
N ARG A 21 6.67 19.11 10.45
CA ARG A 21 6.50 18.26 9.25
C ARG A 21 7.45 17.06 9.20
N ALA A 22 8.67 17.22 9.74
CA ALA A 22 9.64 16.13 9.84
C ALA A 22 9.14 14.97 10.71
N VAL A 23 8.48 15.29 11.83
CA VAL A 23 7.88 14.29 12.74
C VAL A 23 6.71 13.59 12.06
N ILE A 24 5.87 14.32 11.34
CA ILE A 24 4.74 13.76 10.59
C ILE A 24 5.24 12.77 9.52
N THR A 25 6.30 13.12 8.80
CA THR A 25 6.90 12.25 7.78
C THR A 25 7.44 10.96 8.40
N ASP A 26 8.13 11.07 9.54
CA ASP A 26 8.67 9.91 10.27
C ASP A 26 7.55 8.99 10.80
N GLU A 27 6.46 9.57 11.33
CA GLU A 27 5.27 8.82 11.74
C GLU A 27 4.60 8.08 10.57
N ILE A 28 4.43 8.75 9.41
CA ILE A 28 3.91 8.11 8.18
C ILE A 28 4.80 6.92 7.78
N GLY A 29 6.11 7.12 7.76
CA GLY A 29 7.07 6.07 7.40
C GLY A 29 6.97 4.85 8.33
N LYS A 30 6.91 5.08 9.64
CA LYS A 30 6.74 4.01 10.65
C LYS A 30 5.44 3.24 10.48
N ILE A 31 4.32 3.94 10.25
CA ILE A 31 3.01 3.31 10.04
C ILE A 31 3.01 2.50 8.75
N LEU A 32 3.60 3.03 7.67
CA LEU A 32 3.68 2.35 6.38
C LEU A 32 4.50 1.06 6.48
N MET A 33 5.66 1.12 7.15
CA MET A 33 6.49 -0.06 7.37
C MET A 33 5.76 -1.12 8.21
N LYS A 34 5.11 -0.69 9.30
CA LYS A 34 4.31 -1.59 10.15
C LYS A 34 3.17 -2.25 9.38
N LEU A 35 2.39 -1.48 8.62
CA LEU A 35 1.29 -2.00 7.80
C LEU A 35 1.80 -2.97 6.74
N GLN A 36 2.92 -2.65 6.08
CA GLN A 36 3.51 -3.51 5.07
C GLN A 36 3.92 -4.86 5.66
N THR A 37 4.64 -4.87 6.79
CA THR A 37 5.02 -6.12 7.46
C THR A 37 3.80 -6.94 7.87
N GLN A 38 2.78 -6.30 8.45
CA GLN A 38 1.54 -7.00 8.83
C GLN A 38 0.79 -7.59 7.62
N LEU A 39 0.79 -6.88 6.48
CA LEU A 39 0.17 -7.37 5.24
C LEU A 39 0.99 -8.50 4.60
N GLU A 40 2.32 -8.44 4.67
CA GLU A 40 3.20 -9.53 4.24
C GLU A 40 2.98 -10.78 5.09
N GLU A 41 2.80 -10.66 6.40
CA GLU A 41 2.54 -11.81 7.28
C GLU A 41 1.10 -12.36 7.16
N SER A 42 0.19 -11.63 6.51
CA SER A 42 -1.22 -12.00 6.44
C SER A 42 -1.59 -12.93 5.27
N ASP A 43 -2.71 -13.64 5.45
CA ASP A 43 -3.31 -14.51 4.43
C ASP A 43 -4.06 -13.74 3.33
N LEU A 44 -4.13 -12.39 3.39
CA LEU A 44 -4.77 -11.57 2.37
C LEU A 44 -4.19 -11.79 0.97
N PHE A 45 -2.91 -12.14 0.90
CA PHE A 45 -2.24 -12.43 -0.35
C PHE A 45 -2.70 -13.76 -0.99
N GLU A 46 -3.22 -14.70 -0.21
CA GLU A 46 -3.73 -15.99 -0.70
C GLU A 46 -5.05 -15.83 -1.47
N ASN A 47 -5.78 -14.74 -1.23
CA ASN A 47 -6.98 -14.40 -1.99
C ASN A 47 -6.60 -14.02 -3.44
N LEU A 48 -6.60 -15.02 -4.34
CA LEU A 48 -6.26 -14.86 -5.75
C LEU A 48 -6.99 -13.70 -6.46
N PRO A 49 -8.33 -13.55 -6.40
CA PRO A 49 -8.99 -12.43 -7.04
C PRO A 49 -8.57 -11.07 -6.45
N GLY A 50 -8.40 -10.97 -5.12
CA GLY A 50 -7.90 -9.75 -4.46
C GLY A 50 -6.46 -9.41 -4.88
N ARG A 51 -5.57 -10.41 -4.85
CA ARG A 51 -4.18 -10.31 -5.30
C ARG A 51 -4.11 -9.83 -6.74
N LYS A 52 -4.87 -10.43 -7.66
CA LYS A 52 -4.89 -10.03 -9.08
C LYS A 52 -5.40 -8.59 -9.26
N ALA A 53 -6.46 -8.20 -8.56
CA ALA A 53 -7.01 -6.84 -8.64
C ALA A 53 -5.98 -5.79 -8.18
N VAL A 54 -5.27 -6.05 -7.08
CA VAL A 54 -4.23 -5.17 -6.56
C VAL A 54 -3.01 -5.14 -7.48
N LEU A 55 -2.49 -6.30 -7.90
CA LEU A 55 -1.32 -6.38 -8.78
C LEU A 55 -1.59 -5.68 -10.14
N LYS A 56 -2.81 -5.77 -10.67
CA LYS A 56 -3.22 -5.07 -11.89
C LYS A 56 -3.17 -3.53 -11.74
N GLN A 57 -3.40 -3.01 -10.54
CA GLN A 57 -3.28 -1.58 -10.25
C GLN A 57 -1.85 -1.16 -9.91
N ALA A 58 -1.07 -2.05 -9.29
CA ALA A 58 0.30 -1.80 -8.89
C ALA A 58 1.28 -1.85 -10.07
N ILE A 59 1.08 -2.78 -11.01
CA ILE A 59 1.94 -2.95 -12.18
C ILE A 59 1.55 -1.96 -13.28
N PRO A 60 2.52 -1.34 -13.99
CA PRO A 60 2.23 -0.44 -15.10
C PRO A 60 1.36 -1.08 -16.20
N LYS A 61 0.30 -0.37 -16.62
CA LYS A 61 -0.64 -0.83 -17.66
C LYS A 61 0.06 -1.21 -18.98
N THR A 62 1.13 -0.51 -19.34
CA THR A 62 1.93 -0.80 -20.54
C THR A 62 2.57 -2.19 -20.49
N LEU A 63 3.05 -2.61 -19.32
CA LEU A 63 3.67 -3.91 -19.11
C LEU A 63 2.60 -5.01 -19.12
N ILE A 64 1.47 -4.75 -18.46
CA ILE A 64 0.31 -5.66 -18.47
C ILE A 64 -0.19 -5.87 -19.90
N ASN A 65 -0.31 -4.82 -20.70
CA ASN A 65 -0.79 -4.90 -22.08
C ASN A 65 0.18 -5.66 -23.00
N LYS A 66 1.49 -5.62 -22.74
CA LYS A 66 2.50 -6.30 -23.57
C LYS A 66 2.72 -7.77 -23.19
N VAL A 67 2.67 -8.10 -21.90
CA VAL A 67 3.08 -9.42 -21.39
C VAL A 67 1.90 -10.21 -20.84
N GLY A 68 0.85 -9.55 -20.37
CA GLY A 68 -0.26 -10.18 -19.65
C GLY A 68 0.03 -10.35 -18.16
N LEU A 69 -1.00 -10.12 -17.32
CA LEU A 69 -0.88 -10.20 -15.86
C LEU A 69 -0.49 -11.61 -15.38
N GLU A 70 -1.13 -12.64 -15.92
CA GLU A 70 -0.87 -14.04 -15.52
C GLU A 70 0.57 -14.46 -15.83
N THR A 71 1.09 -14.07 -17.01
CA THR A 71 2.46 -14.35 -17.41
C THR A 71 3.47 -13.60 -16.54
N LEU A 72 3.17 -12.37 -16.13
CA LEU A 72 3.98 -11.63 -15.16
C LEU A 72 3.98 -12.30 -13.79
N MET A 73 2.82 -12.76 -13.31
CA MET A 73 2.70 -13.47 -12.04
C MET A 73 3.42 -14.83 -12.05
N SER A 74 3.51 -15.50 -13.21
CA SER A 74 4.28 -16.73 -13.34
C SER A 74 5.80 -16.49 -13.37
N ARG A 75 6.25 -15.34 -13.91
CA ARG A 75 7.68 -15.00 -14.02
C ARG A 75 8.26 -14.36 -12.76
N LEU A 76 7.44 -13.66 -12.00
CA LEU A 76 7.89 -12.96 -10.79
C LEU A 76 7.89 -13.93 -9.60
N PRO A 77 8.97 -13.97 -8.80
CA PRO A 77 8.98 -14.73 -7.55
C PRO A 77 7.83 -14.30 -6.63
N GLU A 78 7.30 -15.25 -5.87
CA GLU A 78 6.17 -14.97 -4.98
C GLU A 78 6.51 -13.91 -3.92
N SER A 79 7.74 -13.94 -3.37
CA SER A 79 8.22 -12.95 -2.40
C SER A 79 8.11 -11.52 -2.95
N TYR A 80 8.48 -11.30 -4.21
CA TYR A 80 8.35 -9.99 -4.85
C TYR A 80 6.88 -9.58 -5.03
N GLN A 81 6.02 -10.53 -5.40
CA GLN A 81 4.59 -10.27 -5.53
C GLN A 81 3.95 -9.91 -4.18
N ARG A 82 4.36 -10.58 -3.10
CA ARG A 82 3.92 -10.30 -1.72
C ARG A 82 4.34 -8.90 -1.30
N SER A 83 5.61 -8.55 -1.44
CA SER A 83 6.09 -7.22 -1.06
C SER A 83 5.47 -6.10 -1.90
N LEU A 84 5.26 -6.32 -3.20
CA LEU A 84 4.59 -5.34 -4.07
C LEU A 84 3.11 -5.15 -3.67
N PHE A 85 2.41 -6.26 -3.40
CA PHE A 85 1.03 -6.22 -2.91
C PHE A 85 0.94 -5.46 -1.59
N ALA A 86 1.74 -5.84 -0.59
CA ALA A 86 1.72 -5.24 0.73
C ALA A 86 2.07 -3.75 0.69
N SER A 87 3.12 -3.37 -0.05
CA SER A 87 3.52 -1.97 -0.23
C SER A 87 2.41 -1.13 -0.87
N PHE A 88 1.74 -1.67 -1.90
CA PHE A 88 0.69 -0.95 -2.62
C PHE A 88 -0.57 -0.76 -1.76
N VAL A 89 -0.98 -1.82 -1.05
CA VAL A 89 -2.16 -1.78 -0.16
C VAL A 89 -1.90 -0.85 1.02
N ALA A 90 -0.74 -0.98 1.70
CA ALA A 90 -0.37 -0.08 2.80
C ALA A 90 -0.39 1.39 2.38
N PHE A 91 0.18 1.69 1.21
CA PHE A 91 0.16 3.04 0.66
C PHE A 91 -1.28 3.52 0.41
N LYS A 92 -2.08 2.76 -0.35
CA LYS A 92 -3.47 3.12 -0.66
C LYS A 92 -4.30 3.35 0.60
N TYR A 93 -4.11 2.52 1.61
CA TYR A 93 -4.84 2.58 2.86
C TYR A 93 -4.54 3.85 3.67
N ILE A 94 -3.27 4.21 3.84
CA ILE A 94 -2.89 5.44 4.55
C ILE A 94 -3.47 6.69 3.87
N PHE A 95 -3.44 6.77 2.54
CA PHE A 95 -3.96 7.95 1.84
C PHE A 95 -5.48 8.03 1.78
N GLN A 96 -6.17 6.89 1.89
CA GLN A 96 -7.62 6.85 1.85
C GLN A 96 -8.24 7.07 3.25
N TYR A 97 -7.55 6.64 4.32
CA TYR A 97 -8.08 6.65 5.69
C TYR A 97 -7.28 7.51 6.69
N GLY A 98 -6.12 8.05 6.31
CA GLY A 98 -5.29 8.94 7.12
C GLY A 98 -4.34 8.23 8.10
N LEU A 99 -3.69 9.00 8.98
CA LEU A 99 -2.71 8.51 9.97
C LEU A 99 -3.29 7.58 11.05
N SER A 100 -4.62 7.57 11.26
CA SER A 100 -5.30 6.64 12.16
C SER A 100 -5.53 5.25 11.55
N ALA A 101 -5.08 5.02 10.32
CA ALA A 101 -5.25 3.76 9.61
C ALA A 101 -4.44 2.62 10.29
N SER A 102 -5.15 1.72 10.97
CA SER A 102 -4.59 0.48 11.55
C SER A 102 -4.87 -0.71 10.64
N ALA A 103 -3.95 -1.68 10.57
CA ALA A 103 -4.16 -2.93 9.82
C ALA A 103 -5.44 -3.63 10.26
N VAL A 104 -5.75 -3.61 11.56
CA VAL A 104 -6.97 -4.24 12.12
C VAL A 104 -8.24 -3.64 11.52
N ASP A 105 -8.23 -2.35 11.20
CA ASP A 105 -9.37 -1.66 10.59
C ASP A 105 -9.51 -2.02 9.10
N PHE A 106 -8.39 -2.27 8.41
CA PHE A 106 -8.39 -2.84 7.05
C PHE A 106 -8.96 -4.27 7.05
N PHE A 107 -8.51 -5.12 7.99
CA PHE A 107 -9.02 -6.49 8.13
C PHE A 107 -10.51 -6.54 8.50
N ARG A 108 -11.00 -5.60 9.34
CA ARG A 108 -12.42 -5.56 9.75
C ARG A 108 -13.36 -4.94 8.72
N ARG A 109 -12.86 -4.06 7.85
CA ARG A 109 -13.68 -3.33 6.85
C ARG A 109 -13.39 -3.78 5.41
N GLY A 110 -12.70 -4.90 5.24
CA GLY A 110 -12.14 -5.35 3.97
C GLY A 110 -13.15 -5.50 2.82
N LEU A 111 -12.64 -5.12 1.64
CA LEU A 111 -13.21 -5.18 0.27
C LEU A 111 -14.22 -4.08 -0.11
#